data_AF-A0A9E0XFV1-F1
#
_entry.id   AF-A0A9E0XFV1-F1
#
_cell.length_a   1.000
_cell.length_b   1.000
_cell.length_c   1.000
_cell.angle_alpha   90.00
_cell.angle_beta   90.00
_cell.angle_gamma   90.00
#
_symmetry.space_group_name_H-M   'P 1'
#
loop_
_entity.id
_entity.type
_entity.pdbx_description
1 polymer ?
#
loop_
_entity_poly.entity_id
_entity_poly.type
_entity_poly.pdbx_seq_one_letter_code
_entity_poly.pdbx_strand_id
1 'polypeptide(L)' 'MIKRLVRHGHSRAIVIEKSLLEAAGLSEDALFQITLNPRGGLVIQSLDRSDEQFEKHFQELSVE' A
#
# COMPACT_ATOMS: atom_id res chain seq x y z
N MET A 1 -13.64 -7.17 0.95
CA MET A 1 -14.53 -6.05 1.37
C MET A 1 -14.54 -5.00 0.26
N ILE A 2 -15.62 -4.24 0.08
CA ILE A 2 -15.65 -3.10 -0.87
C ILE A 2 -15.66 -1.81 -0.05
N LYS A 3 -14.74 -0.88 -0.34
CA LYS A 3 -14.67 0.45 0.29
C LYS A 3 -14.79 1.53 -0.78
N ARG A 4 -15.28 2.71 -0.40
CA ARG A 4 -15.34 3.90 -1.25
C ARG A 4 -14.23 4.87 -0.85
N LEU A 5 -13.72 5.62 -1.82
CA LEU A 5 -12.84 6.76 -1.56
C LEU A 5 -13.58 7.85 -0.77
N VAL A 6 -12.92 8.38 0.25
CA VAL A 6 -13.36 9.55 1.00
C VAL A 6 -12.46 10.74 0.70
N ARG A 7 -13.00 11.95 0.87
CA ARG A 7 -12.19 13.18 0.78
C ARG A 7 -11.30 13.27 2.03
N HIS A 8 -10.02 13.54 1.81
CA HIS A 8 -9.07 13.84 2.89
C HIS A 8 -8.24 15.06 2.49
N GLY A 9 -8.63 16.25 2.97
CA GLY A 9 -8.05 17.52 2.52
C GLY A 9 -8.20 17.71 1.00
N HIS A 10 -7.06 17.86 0.31
CA HIS A 10 -6.94 17.94 -1.15
C HIS A 10 -6.76 16.57 -1.84
N SER A 11 -6.77 15.49 -1.06
CA SER A 11 -6.51 14.12 -1.52
C SER A 11 -7.77 13.24 -1.40
N ARG A 12 -7.61 11.98 -1.81
CA ARG A 12 -8.56 10.89 -1.58
C ARG A 12 -7.90 9.82 -0.72
N ALA A 13 -8.71 9.18 0.12
CA ALA A 13 -8.24 8.12 1.02
C ALA A 13 -9.18 6.91 0.97
N ILE A 14 -8.62 5.73 1.21
CA ILE A 14 -9.38 4.51 1.54
C ILE A 14 -9.20 4.30 3.04
N VAL A 15 -10.31 4.25 3.78
CA VAL A 15 -10.27 4.02 5.23
C VAL A 15 -10.33 2.52 5.50
N ILE A 16 -9.28 2.00 6.13
CA ILE A 16 -9.19 0.62 6.60
C ILE A 16 -9.43 0.59 8.10
N GLU A 17 -10.18 -0.40 8.56
CA GLU A 17 -10.46 -0.58 9.99
C GLU A 17 -9.19 -0.97 10.73
N LYS A 18 -8.98 -0.37 11.91
CA LYS A 18 -7.83 -0.65 12.78
C LYS A 18 -7.65 -2.15 13.04
N SER A 19 -8.74 -2.85 13.35
CA SER A 19 -8.72 -4.29 13.61
C SER A 19 -8.23 -5.12 12.43
N LEU A 20 -8.46 -4.67 11.19
CA LEU A 20 -7.98 -5.36 10.00
C LEU A 20 -6.46 -5.18 9.83
N LEU A 21 -5.94 -3.98 10.12
CA LEU A 21 -4.50 -3.72 10.09
C LEU A 21 -3.79 -4.49 11.20
N GLU A 22 -4.34 -4.50 12.41
CA GLU A 22 -3.81 -5.27 13.54
C GLU A 22 -3.82 -6.78 13.26
N ALA A 23 -4.89 -7.31 12.67
CA ALA A 23 -4.97 -8.71 12.25
C ALA A 23 -3.94 -9.06 11.14
N ALA A 24 -3.52 -8.06 10.36
CA ALA A 24 -2.44 -8.18 9.38
C ALA A 24 -1.04 -7.93 9.98
N GLY A 25 -0.93 -7.69 11.29
CA GLY A 25 0.34 -7.41 11.97
C GLY A 25 0.90 -6.00 11.69
N LEU A 26 0.10 -5.09 11.13
CA LEU A 26 0.54 -3.76 10.73
C LEU A 26 0.28 -2.74 11.83
N SER A 27 1.30 -1.95 12.16
CA SER A 27 1.20 -0.82 13.08
C SER A 27 0.81 0.47 12.37
N GLU A 28 0.53 1.55 13.11
CA GLU A 28 0.21 2.87 12.56
C GLU A 28 1.37 3.48 11.75
N ASP A 29 2.60 3.05 12.03
CA ASP A 29 3.82 3.51 11.36
C ASP A 29 4.23 2.64 10.15
N ALA A 30 3.38 1.68 9.78
CA ALA A 30 3.60 0.80 8.63
C ALA A 30 3.65 1.60 7.32
N LEU A 31 4.59 1.23 6.46
CA LEU A 31 4.74 1.82 5.13
C LEU A 31 3.99 0.98 4.11
N PHE A 32 3.46 1.65 3.08
CA PHE A 32 2.79 0.99 1.98
C PHE A 32 3.34 1.50 0.66
N GLN A 33 3.62 0.57 -0.25
CA GLN A 33 3.89 0.88 -1.64
C GLN A 33 2.58 0.90 -2.41
N ILE A 34 2.39 1.93 -3.23
CA ILE A 34 1.24 2.08 -4.12
C ILE A 34 1.74 2.00 -5.56
N THR A 35 1.25 1.03 -6.31
CA THR A 35 1.60 0.84 -7.74
C THR A 35 0.35 0.75 -8.61
N LEU A 36 0.51 1.12 -9.88
CA LEU A 36 -0.50 0.91 -10.90
C LEU A 36 -0.23 -0.41 -11.59
N ASN A 37 -1.21 -1.31 -11.60
CA ASN A 37 -1.09 -2.54 -12.36
C ASN A 37 -1.30 -2.23 -13.86
N PRO A 38 -0.42 -2.69 -14.77
CA PRO A 38 -0.58 -2.50 -16.22
C PRO A 38 -1.92 -3.02 -16.78
N ARG A 39 -2.54 -4.01 -16.12
CA ARG A 39 -3.86 -4.57 -16.48
C ARG A 39 -5.03 -3.73 -15.95
N GLY A 40 -4.75 -2.60 -15.32
CA GLY A 40 -5.72 -1.73 -14.67
C GLY A 40 -5.87 -2.04 -13.18
N GLY A 41 -6.00 -0.99 -12.39
CA GLY A 41 -6.19 -1.08 -10.94
C GLY A 41 -5.00 -0.54 -10.14
N LEU A 42 -5.25 -0.30 -8.86
CA LEU A 42 -4.29 0.20 -7.90
C LEU A 42 -3.97 -0.90 -6.90
N VAL A 43 -2.68 -1.21 -6.75
CA VAL A 43 -2.19 -2.20 -5.80
C VAL A 43 -1.58 -1.47 -4.61
N ILE A 44 -1.96 -1.89 -3.40
CA ILE A 44 -1.43 -1.35 -2.14
C ILE A 44 -0.81 -2.53 -1.39
N GLN A 45 0.50 -2.46 -1.14
CA GLN A 45 1.24 -3.52 -0.48
C GLN A 45 1.98 -2.95 0.73
N SER A 46 1.86 -3.60 1.90
CA SER A 46 2.64 -3.24 3.09
C SER A 46 4.11 -3.58 2.89
N LEU A 47 4.99 -2.76 3.46
CA LEU A 47 6.43 -2.98 3.46
C LEU A 47 6.91 -3.28 4.88
N ASP A 48 7.72 -4.33 5.03
CA ASP A 48 8.51 -4.53 6.24
C ASP A 48 9.73 -3.61 6.21
N ARG A 49 9.96 -2.88 7.30
CA ARG A 49 11.08 -1.92 7.41
C ARG A 49 12.47 -2.59 7.37
N SER A 50 12.57 -3.92 7.33
CA SER A 50 13.83 -4.65 7.49
C SER A 50 14.64 -4.85 6.21
N ASP A 51 14.10 -4.61 5.00
CA ASP A 51 14.67 -5.31 3.85
C ASP A 51 15.28 -4.40 2.78
N GLU A 52 16.59 -4.58 2.58
CA GLU A 52 17.36 -4.34 1.34
C GLU A 52 16.65 -4.85 0.06
N GLN A 53 15.62 -5.69 0.21
CA GLN A 53 14.74 -6.18 -0.85
C GLN A 53 13.83 -5.07 -1.43
N PHE A 54 13.60 -3.97 -0.72
CA PHE A 54 12.81 -2.84 -1.22
C PHE A 54 13.44 -2.21 -2.47
N GLU A 55 14.75 -1.93 -2.45
CA GLU A 55 15.44 -1.37 -3.61
C GLU A 55 15.44 -2.36 -4.79
N LYS A 56 15.60 -3.65 -4.50
CA LYS A 56 15.66 -4.69 -5.52
C LYS A 56 14.31 -4.92 -6.21
N HIS A 57 13.22 -5.01 -5.44
CA HIS A 57 11.87 -5.16 -5.98
C HIS A 57 11.41 -3.91 -6.74
N PHE A 58 11.81 -2.72 -6.28
CA PHE A 58 11.53 -1.47 -6.97
C PHE A 58 12.27 -1.37 -8.32
N GLN A 59 13.53 -1.82 -8.39
CA GLN A 59 14.27 -1.86 -9.65
C GLN A 59 13.70 -2.88 -10.65
N GLU A 60 13.30 -4.06 -10.20
CA GLU A 60 12.72 -5.09 -11.07
C GLU A 60 11.37 -4.69 -11.70
N LEU A 61 10.60 -3.82 -11.03
CA LEU A 61 9.32 -3.30 -11.53
C LEU A 61 9.45 -1.99 -12.32
N SER A 62 10.60 -1.31 -12.25
CA SER A 62 10.86 -0.05 -12.95
C SER A 62 11.57 -0.22 -14.29
N VAL A 63 11.94 -1.46 -14.65
CA VAL A 63 12.54 -1.83 -15.93
C VAL A 63 11.48 -2.57 -16.77
N GLU A 64 10.57 -1.80 -17.35
CA GLU A 64 9.89 -2.13 -18.62
C GLU A 64 10.32 -1.11 -19.69
#